data_AF-A0AAW4ETG0-F1
#
_entry.id   AF-A0AAW4ETG0-F1
#
_cell.length_a   1.000
_cell.length_b   1.000
_cell.length_c   1.000
_cell.angle_alpha   90.00
_cell.angle_beta   90.00
_cell.angle_gamma   90.00
#
_symmetry.space_group_name_H-M   'P 1'
#
loop_
_entity.id
_entity.type
_entity.pdbx_description
1 polymer ?
#
loop_
_entity_poly.entity_id
_entity_poly.type
_entity_poly.pdbx_seq_one_letter_code
_entity_poly.pdbx_strand_id
1 'polypeptide(L)'
;MSTDLITLVTDAWGWTGIAPAQIVGDNPFGNLMIEDHGGRYWRLCPEDLYCTVIAQSRAELDALARDQDFLQDWYMAALVQQAEERLGTLQPGHAYCLKIPGALGGEYGGGNLATVPLAELIGASGSMAQQIDGLPEGAQVKLSVVE
;
A
#
# COMPACT_ATOMS: atom_id res chain seq x y z
N MET A 1 -19.40 -0.46 -12.68
CA MET A 1 -18.45 -1.55 -12.95
C MET A 1 -17.36 -1.40 -11.91
N SER A 2 -17.12 -2.38 -11.04
CA SER A 2 -15.93 -2.30 -10.18
C SER A 2 -14.72 -2.46 -11.09
N THR A 3 -13.85 -1.45 -11.11
CA THR A 3 -12.53 -1.55 -11.75
C THR A 3 -11.83 -2.79 -11.21
N ASP A 4 -11.33 -3.63 -12.10
CA ASP A 4 -10.47 -4.75 -11.74
C ASP A 4 -9.26 -4.19 -10.96
N LEU A 5 -9.01 -4.70 -9.75
CA LEU A 5 -7.94 -4.22 -8.88
C LEU A 5 -6.57 -4.35 -9.57
N ILE A 6 -6.38 -5.36 -10.45
CA ILE A 6 -5.17 -5.50 -11.26
C ILE A 6 -5.03 -4.35 -12.25
N THR A 7 -6.12 -3.98 -12.94
CA THR A 7 -6.13 -2.81 -13.84
C THR A 7 -5.80 -1.54 -13.07
N LEU A 8 -6.40 -1.35 -11.89
CA LEU A 8 -6.13 -0.19 -11.06
C LEU A 8 -4.66 -0.10 -10.62
N VAL A 9 -4.07 -1.22 -10.18
CA VAL A 9 -2.64 -1.25 -9.84
C VAL A 9 -1.79 -0.97 -11.07
N THR A 10 -2.12 -1.53 -12.23
CA THR A 10 -1.40 -1.29 -13.49
C THR A 10 -1.39 0.20 -13.83
N ASP A 11 -2.55 0.84 -13.75
CA ASP A 11 -2.70 2.26 -14.10
C ASP A 11 -2.00 3.19 -13.09
N ALA A 12 -2.11 2.90 -11.79
CA ALA A 12 -1.62 3.79 -10.74
C ALA A 12 -0.14 3.55 -10.35
N TRP A 13 0.35 2.32 -10.50
CA TRP A 13 1.67 1.89 -10.02
C TRP A 13 2.55 1.25 -11.10
N GLY A 14 2.06 1.08 -12.33
CA GLY A 14 2.84 0.47 -13.42
C GLY A 14 4.14 1.21 -13.76
N TRP A 15 4.24 2.50 -13.41
CA TRP A 15 5.47 3.28 -13.55
C TRP A 15 6.65 2.73 -12.72
N THR A 16 6.38 1.94 -11.67
CA THR A 16 7.43 1.26 -10.86
C THR A 16 8.09 0.08 -11.58
N GLY A 17 7.53 -0.35 -12.72
CA GLY A 17 7.98 -1.53 -13.46
C GLY A 17 7.28 -2.83 -13.05
N ILE A 18 6.29 -2.79 -12.15
CA ILE A 18 5.42 -3.93 -11.87
C ILE A 18 4.57 -4.29 -13.09
N ALA A 19 4.43 -5.60 -13.35
CA ALA A 19 3.54 -6.15 -14.37
C ALA A 19 2.56 -7.13 -13.70
N PRO A 20 1.52 -6.61 -13.01
CA PRO A 20 0.71 -7.39 -12.06
C PRO A 20 -0.12 -8.46 -12.79
N ALA A 21 0.00 -9.71 -12.34
CA ALA A 21 -0.78 -10.84 -12.87
C ALA A 21 -1.93 -11.23 -11.94
N GLN A 22 -1.68 -11.26 -10.62
CA GLN A 22 -2.67 -11.61 -9.61
C GLN A 22 -2.36 -10.97 -8.26
N ILE A 23 -3.41 -10.63 -7.51
CA ILE A 23 -3.30 -10.26 -6.10
C ILE A 23 -3.33 -11.56 -5.29
N VAL A 24 -2.30 -11.81 -4.50
CA VAL A 24 -2.14 -13.03 -3.69
C VAL A 24 -2.30 -12.79 -2.18
N GLY A 25 -2.43 -11.53 -1.78
CA GLY A 25 -2.74 -11.15 -0.41
C GLY A 25 -3.06 -9.67 -0.30
N ASP A 26 -3.84 -9.33 0.72
CA ASP A 26 -4.18 -7.97 1.10
C ASP A 26 -4.26 -7.84 2.62
N ASN A 27 -4.22 -6.60 3.12
CA ASN A 27 -4.46 -6.30 4.53
C ASN A 27 -5.44 -5.11 4.70
N PRO A 28 -5.94 -4.85 5.92
CA PRO A 28 -6.90 -3.76 6.17
C PRO A 28 -6.40 -2.35 5.86
N PHE A 29 -5.10 -2.12 5.71
CA PHE A 29 -4.50 -0.83 5.32
C PHE A 29 -4.38 -0.68 3.79
N GLY A 30 -4.89 -1.64 3.03
CA GLY A 30 -4.84 -1.63 1.57
C GLY A 30 -3.47 -2.04 1.00
N ASN A 31 -2.60 -2.62 1.82
CA ASN A 31 -1.33 -3.17 1.35
C ASN A 31 -1.65 -4.39 0.50
N LEU A 32 -1.01 -4.50 -0.67
CA LEU A 32 -1.24 -5.59 -1.60
C LEU A 32 0.03 -6.40 -1.79
N MET A 33 -0.12 -7.72 -1.78
CA MET A 33 0.90 -8.65 -2.22
C MET A 33 0.50 -9.17 -3.60
N ILE A 34 1.42 -9.03 -4.56
CA ILE A 34 1.09 -9.14 -5.98
C ILE A 34 2.10 -10.06 -6.65
N GLU A 35 1.64 -11.09 -7.34
CA GLU A 35 2.48 -11.86 -8.25
C GLU A 35 2.49 -11.15 -9.61
N ASP A 36 3.68 -10.91 -10.15
CA ASP A 36 3.85 -10.36 -11.49
C ASP A 36 3.89 -11.47 -12.58
N HIS A 37 3.78 -11.07 -13.84
CA HIS A 37 3.85 -12.01 -14.98
C HIS A 37 5.22 -12.73 -15.10
N GLY A 38 6.25 -12.27 -14.38
CA GLY A 38 7.56 -12.93 -14.29
C GLY A 38 7.67 -13.93 -13.14
N GLY A 39 6.63 -14.10 -12.33
CA GLY A 39 6.61 -14.99 -11.16
C GLY A 39 7.32 -14.40 -9.92
N ARG A 40 7.60 -13.10 -9.92
CA ARG A 40 8.10 -12.38 -8.73
C ARG A 40 6.94 -11.86 -7.91
N TYR A 41 7.17 -11.67 -6.62
CA TYR A 41 6.18 -11.15 -5.68
C TYR A 41 6.56 -9.75 -5.23
N TRP A 42 5.60 -8.85 -5.34
CA TRP A 42 5.71 -7.45 -4.99
C TRP A 42 4.85 -7.14 -3.77
N ARG A 43 5.29 -6.15 -2.99
CA ARG A 43 4.47 -5.49 -1.98
C ARG A 43 4.20 -4.06 -2.42
N LEU A 44 2.93 -3.68 -2.43
CA LEU A 44 2.46 -2.31 -2.58
C LEU A 44 2.01 -1.83 -1.20
N CYS A 45 2.55 -0.69 -0.76
CA CYS A 45 2.36 -0.12 0.57
C CYS A 45 1.86 1.34 0.41
N PRO A 46 0.53 1.58 0.36
CA PRO A 46 -0.04 2.90 0.10
C PRO A 46 0.34 3.95 1.16
N GLU A 47 0.46 3.53 2.42
CA GLU A 47 0.77 4.38 3.57
C GLU A 47 2.22 4.88 3.56
N ASP A 48 3.15 4.15 2.95
CA ASP A 48 4.56 4.54 2.82
C ASP A 48 4.98 4.86 1.37
N LEU A 49 4.02 4.89 0.44
CA LEU A 49 4.22 5.32 -0.95
C LEU A 49 5.29 4.51 -1.71
N TYR A 50 5.33 3.18 -1.54
CA TYR A 50 6.23 2.32 -2.32
C TYR A 50 5.54 1.09 -2.92
N CYS A 51 6.13 0.59 -4.00
CA CYS A 51 5.84 -0.73 -4.56
C CYS A 51 7.15 -1.42 -4.97
N THR A 52 7.50 -2.53 -4.30
CA THR A 52 8.82 -3.16 -4.43
C THR A 52 8.74 -4.68 -4.46
N VAL A 53 9.73 -5.34 -5.07
CA VAL A 53 9.84 -6.80 -5.06
C VAL A 53 10.25 -7.27 -3.67
N ILE A 54 9.47 -8.18 -3.09
CA ILE A 54 9.77 -8.83 -1.80
C ILE A 54 10.29 -10.26 -1.97
N ALA A 55 9.95 -10.96 -3.06
CA ALA A 55 10.47 -12.29 -3.34
C ALA A 55 10.61 -12.54 -4.85
N GLN A 56 11.67 -13.23 -5.26
CA GLN A 56 11.92 -13.59 -6.66
C GLN A 56 11.21 -14.87 -7.10
N SER A 57 10.69 -15.65 -6.15
CA SER A 57 10.05 -16.93 -6.42
C SER A 57 9.07 -17.31 -5.32
N ARG A 58 8.24 -18.32 -5.61
CA ARG A 58 7.30 -18.85 -4.62
C ARG A 58 8.00 -19.41 -3.38
N ALA A 59 9.17 -20.04 -3.55
CA ALA A 59 9.93 -20.58 -2.44
C ALA A 59 10.46 -19.49 -1.50
N GLU A 60 10.91 -18.35 -2.05
CA GLU A 60 11.31 -17.19 -1.26
C GLU A 60 10.12 -16.56 -0.54
N LEU A 61 8.96 -16.47 -1.19
CA LEU A 61 7.74 -15.99 -0.55
C LEU A 61 7.33 -16.91 0.61
N ASP A 62 7.37 -18.23 0.41
CA ASP A 62 7.05 -19.18 1.47
C ASP A 62 8.04 -19.09 2.65
N ALA A 63 9.29 -18.68 2.40
CA ALA A 63 10.26 -18.41 3.46
C ALA A 63 9.90 -17.13 4.24
N LEU A 64 9.54 -16.05 3.54
CA LEU A 64 9.05 -14.80 4.16
C LEU A 64 7.77 -15.03 4.99
N ALA A 65 6.88 -15.91 4.54
CA ALA A 65 5.67 -16.25 5.27
C ALA A 65 5.92 -16.96 6.62
N ARG A 66 7.18 -17.27 6.96
CA ARG A 66 7.63 -17.83 8.25
C ARG A 66 8.51 -16.85 9.03
N ASP A 67 8.83 -15.71 8.45
CA ASP A 67 9.63 -14.66 9.09
C ASP A 67 8.71 -13.82 9.99
N GLN A 68 8.99 -13.84 11.29
CA GLN A 68 8.11 -13.20 12.27
C GLN A 68 8.13 -11.67 12.18
N ASP A 69 9.26 -11.09 11.76
CA ASP A 69 9.38 -9.63 11.61
C ASP A 69 8.58 -9.19 10.38
N PHE A 70 8.69 -9.93 9.28
CA PHE A 70 7.87 -9.70 8.08
C PHE A 70 6.38 -9.85 8.38
N LEU A 71 5.97 -10.90 9.10
CA LEU A 71 4.57 -11.10 9.45
C LEU A 71 4.03 -10.01 10.38
N GLN A 72 4.82 -9.57 11.36
CA GLN A 72 4.43 -8.47 12.25
C GLN A 72 4.21 -7.18 11.47
N ASP A 73 5.13 -6.87 10.56
CA ASP A 73 5.06 -5.70 9.69
C ASP A 73 3.90 -5.80 8.67
N TRP A 74 3.68 -6.98 8.08
CA TRP A 74 2.60 -7.19 7.10
C TRP A 74 1.20 -7.10 7.74
N TYR A 75 0.99 -7.72 8.89
CA TYR A 75 -0.34 -7.73 9.52
C TYR A 75 -0.69 -6.43 10.22
N MET A 76 0.31 -5.64 10.63
CA MET A 76 0.12 -4.35 11.29
C MET A 76 -0.89 -4.42 12.44
N ALA A 77 -0.94 -5.54 13.17
CA ALA A 77 -2.09 -5.90 14.00
C ALA A 77 -2.45 -4.85 15.06
N ALA A 78 -1.44 -4.24 15.68
CA ALA A 78 -1.64 -3.17 16.66
C ALA A 78 -2.27 -1.91 16.03
N LEU A 79 -1.88 -1.56 14.80
CA LEU A 79 -2.41 -0.41 14.09
C LEU A 79 -3.83 -0.67 13.57
N VAL A 80 -4.09 -1.88 13.08
CA VAL A 80 -5.45 -2.33 12.69
C VAL A 80 -6.39 -2.24 13.89
N GLN A 81 -5.97 -2.76 15.05
CA GLN A 81 -6.76 -2.67 16.28
C GLN A 81 -7.05 -1.20 16.65
N GLN A 82 -6.03 -0.34 16.61
CA GLN A 82 -6.20 1.08 16.91
C GLN A 82 -7.16 1.77 15.93
N ALA A 83 -7.10 1.41 14.64
CA ALA A 83 -8.00 1.93 13.62
C ALA A 83 -9.44 1.45 13.83
N GLU A 84 -9.66 0.17 14.14
CA GLU A 84 -10.97 -0.38 14.48
C GLU A 84 -11.58 0.31 15.70
N GLU A 85 -10.81 0.49 16.77
CA GLU A 85 -11.27 1.16 17.99
C GLU A 85 -11.68 2.62 17.74
N ARG A 86 -11.02 3.30 16.80
CA ARG A 86 -11.23 4.72 16.52
C ARG A 86 -12.26 4.99 15.44
N LEU A 87 -12.26 4.20 14.38
CA LEU A 87 -13.01 4.43 13.13
C LEU A 87 -14.16 3.44 12.94
N GLY A 88 -14.19 2.37 13.74
CA GLY A 88 -15.10 1.24 13.56
C GLY A 88 -14.63 0.30 12.46
N THR A 89 -15.28 -0.87 12.38
CA THR A 89 -14.97 -1.91 11.39
C THR A 89 -15.13 -1.43 9.95
N LEU A 90 -14.24 -1.88 9.06
CA LEU A 90 -14.31 -1.57 7.63
C LEU A 90 -15.61 -2.05 6.98
N GLN A 91 -16.13 -1.19 6.11
CA GLN A 91 -17.15 -1.58 5.15
C GLN A 91 -16.50 -2.32 3.97
N PRO A 92 -17.23 -3.21 3.28
CA PRO A 92 -16.72 -3.85 2.07
C PRO A 92 -16.17 -2.82 1.06
N GLY A 93 -15.00 -3.11 0.49
CA GLY A 93 -14.33 -2.25 -0.49
C GLY A 93 -13.65 -1.01 0.07
N HIS A 94 -13.56 -0.86 1.40
CA HIS A 94 -12.81 0.19 2.06
C HIS A 94 -11.55 -0.35 2.73
N ALA A 95 -10.59 0.54 2.97
CA ALA A 95 -9.38 0.29 3.72
C ALA A 95 -9.20 1.40 4.77
N TYR A 96 -8.46 1.07 5.84
CA TYR A 96 -7.85 2.08 6.69
C TYR A 96 -6.70 2.72 5.94
N CYS A 97 -6.40 3.97 6.26
CA CYS A 97 -5.27 4.68 5.69
C CYS A 97 -4.72 5.73 6.66
N LEU A 98 -3.57 6.28 6.31
CA LEU A 98 -3.06 7.50 6.89
C LEU A 98 -3.55 8.69 6.05
N LYS A 99 -4.08 9.74 6.69
CA LYS A 99 -4.45 11.01 6.01
C LYS A 99 -3.24 11.66 5.37
N ILE A 100 -2.10 11.59 6.07
CA ILE A 100 -0.79 11.96 5.57
C ILE A 100 0.03 10.66 5.52
N PRO A 101 0.50 10.21 4.35
CA PRO A 101 1.40 9.05 4.24
C PRO A 101 2.68 9.22 5.08
N GLY A 102 3.23 8.11 5.58
CA GLY A 102 4.46 8.08 6.38
C GLY A 102 5.65 8.70 5.64
N ALA A 103 5.79 8.40 4.35
CA ALA A 103 6.81 9.00 3.47
C ALA A 103 6.71 10.54 3.37
N LEU A 104 5.57 11.14 3.73
CA LEU A 104 5.35 12.59 3.78
C LEU A 104 5.36 13.15 5.21
N GLY A 105 5.87 12.38 6.17
CA GLY A 105 5.97 12.78 7.59
C GLY A 105 4.69 12.53 8.39
N GLY A 106 3.78 11.72 7.88
CA GLY A 106 2.58 11.31 8.60
C GLY A 106 2.88 10.39 9.78
N GLU A 107 2.26 10.66 10.92
CA GLU A 107 2.36 9.78 12.09
C GLU A 107 1.54 8.51 11.88
N TYR A 108 2.08 7.37 12.30
CA TYR A 108 1.31 6.13 12.35
C TYR A 108 0.34 6.17 13.53
N GLY A 109 -0.94 6.00 13.23
CA GLY A 109 -1.97 5.90 14.24
C GLY A 109 -2.61 7.24 14.63
N GLY A 110 -3.28 7.22 15.79
CA GLY A 110 -3.84 8.42 16.41
C GLY A 110 -4.77 9.23 15.49
N GLY A 111 -4.53 10.55 15.42
CA GLY A 111 -5.35 11.48 14.64
C GLY A 111 -5.18 11.35 13.13
N ASN A 112 -4.13 10.68 12.67
CA ASN A 112 -3.80 10.52 11.26
C ASN A 112 -4.54 9.33 10.61
N LEU A 113 -5.20 8.48 11.38
CA LEU A 113 -6.01 7.39 10.85
C LEU A 113 -7.31 7.90 10.17
N ALA A 114 -7.65 7.30 9.04
CA ALA A 114 -8.90 7.49 8.32
C ALA A 114 -9.36 6.19 7.62
N THR A 115 -10.54 6.24 7.01
CA THR A 115 -11.10 5.18 6.16
C THR A 115 -11.37 5.77 4.78
N VAL A 116 -11.10 5.01 3.73
CA VAL A 116 -11.24 5.44 2.33
C VAL A 116 -11.60 4.24 1.44
N PRO A 117 -12.29 4.41 0.30
CA PRO A 117 -12.44 3.34 -0.67
C PRO A 117 -11.07 2.81 -1.12
N LEU A 118 -10.90 1.50 -1.18
CA LEU A 118 -9.62 0.88 -1.58
C LEU A 118 -9.17 1.38 -2.97
N ALA A 119 -10.10 1.56 -3.90
CA ALA A 119 -9.78 2.03 -5.23
C ALA A 119 -9.20 3.45 -5.23
N GLU A 120 -9.73 4.33 -4.37
CA GLU A 120 -9.23 5.69 -4.19
C GLU A 120 -7.86 5.69 -3.50
N LEU A 121 -7.67 4.83 -2.50
CA LEU A 121 -6.39 4.66 -1.82
C LEU A 121 -5.27 4.29 -2.80
N ILE A 122 -5.47 3.22 -3.58
CA ILE A 122 -4.46 2.73 -4.53
C ILE A 122 -4.15 3.77 -5.61
N GLY A 123 -5.18 4.43 -6.14
CA GLY A 123 -5.01 5.46 -7.17
C GLY A 123 -4.28 6.71 -6.65
N ALA A 124 -4.73 7.25 -5.51
CA ALA A 124 -4.15 8.46 -4.93
C ALA A 124 -2.71 8.23 -4.46
N SER A 125 -2.45 7.12 -3.77
CA SER A 125 -1.10 6.77 -3.31
C SER A 125 -0.14 6.52 -4.48
N GLY A 126 -0.58 5.87 -5.56
CA GLY A 126 0.25 5.69 -6.76
C GLY A 126 0.66 7.01 -7.41
N SER A 127 -0.27 7.96 -7.52
CA SER A 127 0.01 9.31 -8.01
C SER A 127 0.97 10.09 -7.10
N MET A 128 0.76 10.02 -5.78
CA MET A 128 1.65 10.67 -4.81
C MET A 128 3.07 10.08 -4.84
N ALA A 129 3.18 8.75 -4.84
CA ALA A 129 4.45 8.03 -4.92
C ALA A 129 5.22 8.41 -6.19
N GLN A 130 4.55 8.50 -7.34
CA GLN A 130 5.19 8.91 -8.60
C GLN A 130 5.73 10.34 -8.54
N GLN A 131 5.03 11.27 -7.89
CA GLN A 131 5.45 12.67 -7.78
C GLN A 131 6.69 12.86 -6.90
N ILE A 132 6.91 11.96 -5.93
CA ILE A 132 8.06 12.02 -5.03
C ILE A 132 9.18 11.03 -5.39
N ASP A 133 9.00 10.25 -6.44
CA ASP A 133 9.99 9.28 -6.89
C ASP A 133 11.32 9.98 -7.22
N GLY A 134 12.42 9.38 -6.77
CA GLY A 134 13.77 9.92 -6.93
C GLY A 134 14.12 11.16 -6.11
N LEU A 135 13.20 11.69 -5.28
CA LEU A 135 13.56 12.74 -4.33
C LEU A 135 14.50 12.18 -3.24
N PRO A 136 15.52 12.95 -2.82
CA PRO A 136 16.38 12.53 -1.72
C PRO A 136 15.62 12.53 -0.40
N GLU A 137 16.09 11.71 0.53
CA GLU A 137 15.58 11.71 1.90
C GLU A 137 15.70 13.12 2.52
N GLY A 138 14.63 13.56 3.21
CA GLY A 138 14.55 14.89 3.80
C GLY A 138 14.25 16.03 2.80
N ALA A 139 13.97 15.73 1.53
CA ALA A 139 13.49 16.73 0.58
C ALA A 139 12.24 17.46 1.10
N GLN A 140 12.18 18.77 0.88
CA GLN A 140 10.99 19.55 1.19
C GLN A 140 10.00 19.48 0.03
N VAL A 141 8.78 19.05 0.33
CA VAL A 141 7.67 18.99 -0.64
C VAL A 141 6.59 20.00 -0.29
N LYS A 142 5.91 20.53 -1.32
CA LYS A 142 4.77 21.44 -1.16
C LYS A 142 3.57 20.86 -1.91
N LEU A 143 2.53 20.50 -1.19
CA LEU A 143 1.26 20.09 -1.77
C LEU A 143 0.51 21.32 -2.30
N SER A 144 -0.06 21.20 -3.50
CA SER A 144 -0.88 22.24 -4.12
C SER A 144 -2.16 21.59 -4.64
N VAL A 145 -3.29 22.28 -4.48
CA VAL A 145 -4.54 21.90 -5.14
C VAL A 145 -4.46 22.35 -6.59
N VAL A 146 -4.69 21.43 -7.52
CA VAL A 146 -4.72 21.69 -8.97
C VAL A 146 -6.14 21.52 -9.49
N GLU A 147 -6.58 22.39 -10.40
CA GLU A 147 -7.91 22.37 -11.06
C GLU A 147 -7.92 21.46 -12.29
#